data_AF-A0AA35W1D2-F1
#
_entry.id   AF-A0AA35W1D2-F1
#
_cell.length_a   1.000
_cell.length_b   1.000
_cell.length_c   1.000
_cell.angle_alpha   90.00
_cell.angle_beta   90.00
_cell.angle_gamma   90.00
#
_symmetry.space_group_name_H-M   'P 1'
#
loop_
_entity.id
_entity.type
_entity.pdbx_description
1 polymer ?
#
loop_
_entity_poly.entity_id
_entity_poly.type
_entity_poly.pdbx_seq_one_letter_code
_entity_poly.pdbx_strand_id
1 'polypeptide(L)'
;MVILRKGDHVWLDNTKGGEFEVPIGAVVKFSDAGELQVVDDEDEEHWVSSKNASKIRIMHPTSVQGVEDMIHLGDLHEAGILHNLLLRYKQK
;
A
#
# COMPACT_ATOMS: atom_id res chain seq x y z
N MET A 1 -1.44 17.78 7.19
CA MET A 1 -0.73 16.60 7.74
C MET A 1 -1.75 15.47 7.82
N VAL A 2 -1.55 14.42 7.04
CA VAL A 2 -2.45 13.25 7.04
C VAL A 2 -2.06 12.39 8.24
N ILE A 3 -3.01 12.05 9.10
CA ILE A 3 -2.79 11.19 10.27
C ILE A 3 -3.18 9.77 9.86
N LEU A 4 -2.19 8.88 9.77
CA LEU A 4 -2.42 7.46 9.53
C LEU A 4 -2.93 6.80 10.81
N ARG A 5 -3.93 5.93 10.67
CA ARG A 5 -4.56 5.20 11.76
C ARG A 5 -4.44 3.70 11.51
N LYS A 6 -4.53 2.92 12.58
CA LYS A 6 -4.65 1.47 12.48
C LYS A 6 -5.82 1.10 11.58
N GLY A 7 -5.56 0.23 10.59
CA GLY A 7 -6.52 -0.20 9.58
C GLY A 7 -6.48 0.61 8.28
N ASP A 8 -5.71 1.71 8.22
CA ASP A 8 -5.53 2.43 6.96
C ASP A 8 -4.72 1.57 5.98
N HIS A 9 -5.17 1.57 4.73
CA HIS A 9 -4.49 0.94 3.61
C HIS A 9 -3.58 1.94 2.93
N VAL A 10 -2.32 1.54 2.72
CA VAL A 10 -1.26 2.41 2.23
C VAL A 10 -0.42 1.72 1.17
N TRP A 11 0.07 2.51 0.23
CA TRP A 11 1.20 2.16 -0.61
C TRP A 11 2.49 2.39 0.16
N LEU A 12 3.32 1.36 0.27
CA LEU A 12 4.66 1.40 0.83
C LEU A 12 5.69 1.40 -0.31
N ASP A 13 6.40 2.51 -0.45
CA ASP A 13 7.53 2.64 -1.37
C ASP A 13 8.82 2.16 -0.70
N ASN A 14 9.04 0.84 -0.76
CA ASN A 14 10.30 0.22 -0.31
C ASN A 14 11.30 0.03 -1.45
N THR A 15 11.08 0.71 -2.57
CA THR A 15 11.94 0.57 -3.76
C THR A 15 13.33 1.14 -3.48
N LYS A 16 14.37 0.47 -4.00
CA LYS A 16 15.76 0.92 -4.06
C LYS A 16 16.06 1.65 -5.38
N GLY A 17 15.06 1.86 -6.23
CA GLY A 17 15.16 2.57 -7.50
C GLY A 17 15.44 1.68 -8.71
N GLY A 18 15.11 0.38 -8.61
CA GLY A 18 15.16 -0.53 -9.76
C GLY A 18 14.01 -0.26 -10.75
N GLU A 19 14.26 -0.50 -12.04
CA GLU A 19 13.28 -0.26 -13.13
C GLU A 19 11.95 -1.02 -12.98
N PHE A 20 11.97 -2.16 -12.27
CA PHE A 20 10.81 -3.03 -12.06
C PHE A 20 10.23 -2.96 -10.65
N GLU A 21 10.78 -2.08 -9.80
CA GLU A 21 10.29 -1.95 -8.45
C GLU A 21 9.09 -1.00 -8.43
N VAL A 22 8.01 -1.46 -7.82
CA VAL A 22 6.79 -0.68 -7.65
C VAL A 22 6.40 -0.67 -6.16
N PRO A 23 5.65 0.33 -5.70
CA PRO A 23 5.12 0.32 -4.34
C PRO A 23 4.25 -0.92 -4.08
N ILE A 24 4.28 -1.41 -2.85
CA ILE A 24 3.46 -2.57 -2.42
C ILE A 24 2.28 -2.09 -1.56
N GLY A 25 1.19 -2.85 -1.57
CA GLY A 25 0.06 -2.61 -0.68
C GLY A 25 0.38 -3.07 0.74
N ALA A 26 -0.05 -2.29 1.73
CA ALA A 26 0.11 -2.63 3.14
C ALA A 26 -0.99 -2.02 4.01
N VAL A 27 -1.18 -2.58 5.20
CA VAL A 27 -2.16 -2.13 6.20
C VAL A 27 -1.44 -1.71 7.48
N VAL A 28 -1.80 -0.54 8.00
CA VAL A 28 -1.27 -0.04 9.27
C VAL A 28 -1.76 -0.91 10.42
N LYS A 29 -0.86 -1.57 11.14
CA LYS A 29 -1.16 -2.33 12.36
C LYS A 29 -0.96 -1.51 13.62
N PHE A 30 0.08 -0.69 13.65
CA PHE A 30 0.46 0.12 14.79
C PHE A 30 0.95 1.50 14.33
N SER A 31 0.58 2.53 15.08
CA SER A 31 1.04 3.90 14.86
C SER A 31 1.19 4.55 16.23
N ASP A 32 2.42 4.85 16.63
CA ASP A 32 2.70 5.57 17.87
C ASP A 32 4.01 6.37 17.77
N ALA A 33 4.04 7.55 18.38
CA ALA A 33 5.23 8.37 18.63
C ALA A 33 6.23 8.51 17.45
N GLY A 34 5.77 8.39 16.20
CA GLY A 34 6.61 8.50 15.02
C GLY A 34 7.18 7.19 14.47
N GLU A 35 6.76 6.05 15.01
CA GLU A 35 6.98 4.74 14.42
C GLU A 35 5.65 4.19 13.89
N LEU A 36 5.72 3.61 12.70
CA LEU A 36 4.58 2.98 12.04
C LEU A 36 4.95 1.54 11.71
N GLN A 37 4.09 0.61 12.12
CA GLN A 37 4.18 -0.77 11.70
C GLN A 37 3.08 -1.01 10.66
N VAL A 38 3.49 -1.50 9.49
CA VAL A 38 2.58 -1.91 8.43
C VAL A 38 2.81 -3.38 8.12
N VAL A 39 1.76 -4.07 7.67
CA VAL A 39 1.83 -5.45 7.18
C VAL A 39 1.43 -5.44 5.72
N ASP A 40 2.27 -5.99 4.86
CA ASP A 40 2.02 -6.01 3.43
C ASP A 40 1.03 -7.11 3.01
N ASP A 41 0.76 -7.19 1.71
CA ASP A 41 -0.13 -8.19 1.13
C ASP A 41 0.42 -9.63 1.21
N GLU A 42 1.69 -9.84 1.55
CA GLU A 42 2.31 -11.15 1.74
C GLU A 42 2.44 -11.53 3.23
N ASP A 43 1.76 -10.78 4.10
CA ASP A 43 1.79 -10.91 5.56
C ASP A 43 3.18 -10.61 6.19
N GLU A 44 4.07 -9.92 5.47
CA GLU A 44 5.35 -9.48 6.01
C GLU A 44 5.22 -8.15 6.77
N GLU A 45 5.91 -8.06 7.92
CA GLU A 45 5.90 -6.87 8.77
C GLU A 45 7.01 -5.89 8.36
N HIS A 46 6.64 -4.62 8.18
CA HIS A 46 7.56 -3.53 7.86
C HIS A 46 7.46 -2.41 8.88
N TRP A 47 8.61 -2.02 9.43
CA TRP A 47 8.74 -0.87 10.33
C TRP A 47 9.17 0.37 9.57
N VAL A 48 8.36 1.43 9.66
CA VAL A 48 8.63 2.72 9.01
C VAL A 48 8.78 3.79 10.07
N SER A 49 9.98 4.34 10.17
CA SER A 49 10.25 5.49 11.04
C SER A 49 9.70 6.78 10.42
N SER A 50 9.47 7.79 11.25
CA SER A 50 9.02 9.14 10.84
C SER A 50 9.86 9.77 9.74
N LYS A 51 11.17 9.47 9.69
CA LYS A 51 12.08 9.99 8.67
C LYS A 51 11.77 9.46 7.27
N ASN A 52 11.12 8.30 7.21
CA ASN A 52 10.71 7.61 5.99
C ASN A 52 9.20 7.76 5.74
N ALA A 53 8.50 8.67 6.42
CA ALA A 53 7.07 8.87 6.23
C ALA A 53 6.70 9.27 4.78
N SER A 54 7.63 9.86 4.02
CA SER A 54 7.43 10.17 2.60
C SER A 54 7.29 8.93 1.71
N LYS A 55 7.72 7.76 2.20
CA LYS A 55 7.58 6.46 1.51
C LYS A 55 6.18 5.88 1.63
N ILE A 56 5.28 6.51 2.37
CA ILE A 56 3.94 6.01 2.61
C ILE A 56 2.91 6.95 1.98
N ARG A 57 1.99 6.37 1.22
CA ARG A 57 0.87 7.08 0.61
C ARG A 57 -0.42 6.34 0.90
N ILE A 58 -1.49 7.05 1.25
CA ILE A 58 -2.81 6.42 1.41
C ILE A 58 -3.27 5.85 0.06
N MET A 59 -3.81 4.64 0.07
CA MET A 59 -4.43 4.03 -1.12
C MET A 59 -5.79 4.65 -1.41
N HIS A 60 -6.13 4.81 -2.68
CA HIS A 60 -7.49 5.13 -3.07
C HIS A 60 -8.45 3.98 -2.73
N PRO A 61 -9.69 4.22 -2.27
CA PRO A 61 -10.62 3.15 -1.87
C PRO A 61 -10.85 2.08 -2.94
N THR A 62 -10.86 2.45 -4.21
CA THR A 62 -10.99 1.49 -5.34
C THR A 62 -9.79 0.56 -5.46
N SER A 63 -8.59 1.02 -5.09
CA SER A 63 -7.37 0.22 -5.10
C SER A 63 -7.34 -0.77 -3.95
N VAL A 64 -7.96 -0.40 -2.82
CA VAL A 64 -8.14 -1.26 -1.63
C VAL A 64 -9.14 -2.38 -1.91
N GLN A 65 -10.31 -2.03 -2.44
CA GLN A 65 -11.41 -2.98 -2.68
C GLN A 65 -11.19 -3.83 -3.94
N GLY A 66 -10.42 -3.31 -4.89
CA GLY A 66 -10.37 -3.80 -6.25
C GLY A 66 -11.58 -3.37 -7.08
N VAL A 67 -11.45 -3.46 -8.39
CA VAL A 67 -12.50 -3.14 -9.38
C VAL A 67 -12.54 -4.23 -10.45
N GLU A 68 -13.68 -4.37 -11.13
CA GLU A 68 -13.84 -5.31 -12.26
C GLU A 68 -13.24 -4.77 -13.56
N ASP A 69 -13.41 -3.49 -13.85
CA ASP A 69 -12.79 -2.81 -14.98
C ASP A 69 -11.74 -1.83 -14.46
N MET A 70 -10.47 -2.09 -14.79
CA MET A 70 -9.31 -1.38 -14.24
C MET A 70 -9.22 0.07 -14.68
N ILE A 71 -9.99 0.52 -15.68
CA ILE A 71 -10.09 1.95 -16.00
C ILE A 71 -10.70 2.77 -14.85
N HIS A 72 -11.42 2.11 -13.92
CA HIS A 72 -12.05 2.74 -12.76
C HIS A 72 -11.12 2.77 -11.52
N LEU A 73 -9.87 2.32 -11.64
CA LEU A 73 -8.90 2.47 -10.55
C LEU A 73 -8.59 3.96 -10.33
N GLY A 74 -8.79 4.43 -9.10
CA GLY A 74 -8.36 5.77 -8.69
C GLY A 74 -6.84 5.92 -8.68
N ASP A 75 -6.11 4.84 -8.36
CA ASP A 75 -4.64 4.79 -8.49
C ASP A 75 -4.25 4.05 -9.78
N LEU A 76 -4.36 4.72 -10.92
CA LEU A 76 -4.03 4.13 -12.23
C LEU A 76 -2.52 4.17 -12.52
N HIS A 77 -1.74 3.51 -11.67
CA HIS A 77 -0.31 3.24 -11.86
C HIS A 77 -0.04 1.73 -11.75
N GLU A 78 1.18 1.32 -12.03
CA GLU A 78 1.59 -0.09 -12.13
C GLU A 78 1.25 -0.88 -10.86
N ALA A 79 1.61 -0.34 -9.68
CA ALA A 79 1.25 -0.97 -8.40
C ALA A 79 -0.26 -1.14 -8.19
N GLY A 80 -1.10 -0.17 -8.61
CA GLY A 80 -2.56 -0.27 -8.51
C GLY A 80 -3.13 -1.39 -9.39
N ILE A 81 -2.60 -1.51 -10.61
CA ILE A 81 -2.97 -2.57 -11.55
C ILE A 81 -2.55 -3.95 -11.00
N LEU A 82 -1.29 -4.09 -10.56
CA LEU A 82 -0.76 -5.34 -10.04
C LEU A 82 -1.49 -5.79 -8.77
N HIS A 83 -1.75 -4.86 -7.84
CA HIS A 83 -2.52 -5.14 -6.63
C HIS A 83 -3.93 -5.62 -6.96
N ASN A 84 -4.63 -4.98 -7.90
CA ASN A 84 -5.96 -5.40 -8.32
C ASN A 84 -5.94 -6.82 -8.94
N LEU A 85 -4.92 -7.16 -9.72
CA LEU A 85 -4.73 -8.52 -10.25
C LEU A 85 -4.47 -9.53 -9.13
N LEU A 86 -3.65 -9.18 -8.14
CA LEU A 86 -3.37 -10.01 -6.97
C LEU A 86 -4.64 -10.30 -6.15
N LEU A 87 -5.45 -9.28 -5.86
CA LEU A 87 -6.73 -9.44 -5.15
C LEU A 87 -7.63 -10.44 -5.86
N ARG A 88 -7.77 -10.34 -7.19
CA ARG A 88 -8.56 -11.28 -8.00
C ARG A 88 -8.01 -12.70 -7.96
N TYR A 89 -6.68 -12.84 -7.95
CA TYR A 89 -6.04 -14.15 -7.87
C TYR A 89 -6.33 -14.83 -6.53
N LYS A 90 -6.25 -14.10 -5.42
CA LYS A 90 -6.50 -14.62 -4.06
C LYS A 90 -7.98 -14.91 -3.77
N GLN A 91 -8.91 -14.32 -4.51
CA GLN A 91 -10.35 -14.57 -4.38
C GLN A 91 -10.84 -15.82 -5.11
N LYS A 92 -9.97 -16.52 -5.84
CA LYS A 92 -10.25 -17.83 -6.44
C LYS A 92 -9.94 -18.96 -5.47
#